data_AF-A0A7V3K9Q5-F1
#
_entry.id   AF-A0A7V3K9Q5-F1
#
_cell.length_a   1.000
_cell.length_b   1.000
_cell.length_c   1.000
_cell.angle_alpha   90.00
_cell.angle_beta   90.00
_cell.angle_gamma   90.00
#
_symmetry.space_group_name_H-M   'P 1'
#
loop_
_entity.id
_entity.type
_entity.pdbx_description
1 polymer ?
#
loop_
_entity_poly.entity_id
_entity_poly.type
_entity_poly.pdbx_seq_one_letter_code
_entity_poly.pdbx_strand_id
1 'polypeptide(L)'
;MMDLQESQALISGLTEQDILQILRAKRPVQITEEGLKPSAVMVPLIRRTDGWCALFTRRSQNVEHHKGEISFPGGTIEPGESALGAALREIEEEIGIQKDSLRILGELDEIMTMTGFRVRCFVASIDWPVAIKPSREEIDEIYILPLSKFLNPEIFHTNIWKRNGEDYPVYFFKLDECVVWGATAKILKNLLERLLGISLA
;
A
#
# COMPACT_ATOMS: atom_id res chain seq x y z
N MET A 1 16.91 -16.82 -11.37
CA MET A 1 16.02 -15.64 -11.33
C MET A 1 14.66 -16.19 -11.69
N MET A 2 13.63 -15.98 -10.85
CA MET A 2 12.30 -16.49 -11.19
C MET A 2 11.78 -15.76 -12.42
N ASP A 3 11.11 -16.48 -13.31
CA ASP A 3 10.40 -15.82 -14.41
C ASP A 3 9.08 -15.19 -13.91
N LEU A 4 8.39 -14.49 -14.82
CA LEU A 4 7.14 -13.80 -14.49
C LEU A 4 6.05 -14.78 -14.03
N GLN A 5 5.91 -15.94 -14.69
CA GLN A 5 4.88 -16.92 -14.36
C GLN A 5 5.16 -17.57 -13.01
N GLU A 6 6.42 -17.91 -12.72
CA GLU A 6 6.85 -18.44 -11.43
C GLU A 6 6.58 -17.44 -10.30
N SER A 7 6.91 -16.16 -10.51
CA SER A 7 6.69 -15.11 -9.50
C SER A 7 5.19 -14.86 -9.25
N GLN A 8 4.38 -14.88 -10.31
CA GLN A 8 2.91 -14.76 -10.21
C GLN A 8 2.28 -15.96 -9.51
N ALA A 9 2.76 -17.18 -9.79
CA ALA A 9 2.29 -18.40 -9.12
C ALA A 9 2.67 -18.39 -7.64
N LEU A 10 3.90 -17.98 -7.31
CA LEU A 10 4.37 -17.86 -5.94
C LEU A 10 3.49 -16.91 -5.13
N ILE A 11 3.34 -15.66 -5.58
CA ILE A 11 2.59 -14.64 -4.82
C ILE A 11 1.11 -15.01 -4.66
N SER A 12 0.51 -15.63 -5.67
CA SER A 12 -0.90 -16.06 -5.63
C SER A 12 -1.09 -17.28 -4.70
N GLY A 13 -0.06 -18.12 -4.59
CA GLY A 13 -0.05 -19.34 -3.79
C GLY A 13 0.21 -19.12 -2.29
N LEU A 14 0.86 -18.01 -1.90
CA LEU A 14 1.15 -17.70 -0.50
C LEU A 14 -0.09 -17.83 0.38
N THR A 15 0.01 -18.48 1.53
CA THR A 15 -1.04 -18.48 2.55
C THR A 15 -0.96 -17.21 3.39
N GLU A 16 -2.01 -16.93 4.18
CA GLU A 16 -1.97 -15.82 5.15
C GLU A 16 -0.82 -15.99 6.15
N GLN A 17 -0.56 -17.24 6.57
CA GLN A 17 0.51 -17.58 7.47
C GLN A 17 1.90 -17.33 6.86
N ASP A 18 2.08 -17.61 5.56
CA ASP A 18 3.33 -17.32 4.86
C ASP A 18 3.61 -15.82 4.84
N ILE A 19 2.60 -15.00 4.49
CA ILE A 19 2.72 -13.54 4.49
C ILE A 19 3.06 -13.03 5.88
N LEU A 20 2.38 -13.52 6.92
CA LEU A 20 2.65 -13.15 8.31
C LEU A 20 4.09 -13.48 8.70
N GLN A 21 4.59 -14.67 8.34
CA GLN A 21 5.98 -15.06 8.63
C GLN A 21 6.98 -14.18 7.89
N ILE A 22 6.77 -13.95 6.59
CA ILE A 22 7.64 -13.12 5.76
C ILE A 22 7.73 -11.69 6.31
N LEU A 23 6.59 -11.07 6.62
CA LEU A 23 6.56 -9.68 7.09
C LEU A 23 7.13 -9.53 8.51
N ARG A 24 6.98 -10.54 9.37
CA ARG A 24 7.53 -10.50 10.75
C ARG A 24 8.99 -10.92 10.84
N ALA A 25 9.53 -11.60 9.83
CA ALA A 25 10.93 -12.03 9.81
C ALA A 25 11.92 -10.85 9.73
N LYS A 26 11.47 -9.69 9.24
CA LYS A 26 12.31 -8.50 9.07
C LYS A 26 11.69 -7.29 9.77
N ARG A 27 12.49 -6.62 10.61
CA ARG A 27 12.07 -5.35 11.21
C ARG A 27 11.97 -4.27 10.11
N PRO A 28 10.89 -3.46 10.10
CA PRO A 28 10.79 -2.31 9.22
C PRO A 28 11.97 -1.34 9.40
N VAL A 29 12.45 -0.79 8.30
CA VAL A 29 13.33 0.37 8.34
C VAL A 29 12.53 1.55 8.88
N GLN A 30 13.12 2.25 9.86
CA GLN A 30 12.54 3.44 10.46
C GLN A 30 13.23 4.70 9.93
N ILE A 31 12.47 5.76 9.76
CA ILE A 31 12.95 7.07 9.32
C ILE A 31 13.18 7.96 10.54
N THR A 32 14.44 8.37 10.71
CA THR A 32 14.90 9.21 11.81
C THR A 32 14.90 10.71 11.49
N GLU A 33 14.56 11.10 10.26
CA GLU A 33 14.51 12.50 9.84
C GLU A 33 13.45 13.27 10.65
N GLU A 34 13.86 14.43 11.18
CA GLU A 34 13.02 15.31 11.98
C GLU A 34 12.17 16.24 11.10
N GLY A 35 11.11 16.82 11.68
CA GLY A 35 10.24 17.77 10.98
C GLY A 35 9.24 17.15 10.00
N LEU A 36 9.24 15.82 9.83
CA LEU A 36 8.25 15.11 9.03
C LEU A 36 6.90 14.98 9.75
N LYS A 37 5.81 15.20 9.02
CA LYS A 37 4.45 15.02 9.54
C LYS A 37 4.13 13.52 9.69
N PRO A 38 3.74 13.04 10.89
CA PRO A 38 3.48 11.62 11.11
C PRO A 38 2.16 11.19 10.45
N SER A 39 2.20 10.06 9.75
CA SER A 39 1.05 9.46 9.05
C SER A 39 1.14 7.94 9.10
N ALA A 40 0.00 7.27 8.91
CA ALA A 40 -0.06 5.83 8.78
C ALA A 40 -1.02 5.40 7.67
N VAL A 41 -0.71 4.28 7.05
CA VAL A 41 -1.50 3.66 5.98
C VAL A 41 -1.75 2.20 6.27
N MET A 42 -2.93 1.73 5.86
CA MET A 42 -3.29 0.34 5.81
C MET A 42 -3.14 -0.19 4.39
N VAL A 43 -2.43 -1.30 4.21
CA VAL A 43 -2.33 -2.08 2.98
C VAL A 43 -3.28 -3.29 3.11
N PRO A 44 -4.56 -3.14 2.73
CA PRO A 44 -5.56 -4.19 2.81
C PRO A 44 -5.35 -5.25 1.72
N LEU A 45 -5.14 -6.49 2.14
CA LEU A 45 -5.05 -7.66 1.29
C LEU A 45 -6.31 -8.51 1.39
N ILE A 46 -6.91 -8.80 0.24
CA ILE A 46 -8.12 -9.63 0.14
C ILE A 46 -7.74 -10.92 -0.56
N ARG A 47 -8.06 -12.07 0.05
CA ARG A 47 -7.89 -13.37 -0.61
C ARG A 47 -9.07 -13.63 -1.54
N ARG A 48 -8.79 -13.77 -2.83
CA ARG A 48 -9.75 -14.21 -3.85
C ARG A 48 -9.35 -15.58 -4.40
N THR A 49 -10.20 -16.14 -5.26
CA THR A 49 -10.01 -17.47 -5.87
C THR A 49 -8.73 -17.58 -6.68
N ASP A 50 -8.29 -16.48 -7.28
CA ASP A 50 -7.12 -16.36 -8.15
C ASP A 50 -5.86 -15.84 -7.43
N GLY A 51 -5.93 -15.58 -6.12
CA GLY A 51 -4.79 -15.16 -5.31
C GLY A 51 -5.08 -13.96 -4.43
N TRP A 52 -4.03 -13.27 -4.00
CA TRP A 52 -4.12 -12.06 -3.19
C TRP A 52 -4.35 -10.83 -4.05
N CYS A 53 -5.32 -10.01 -3.65
CA CYS A 53 -5.55 -8.68 -4.21
C CYS A 53 -5.24 -7.60 -3.17
N ALA A 54 -4.72 -6.46 -3.62
CA ALA A 54 -4.66 -5.25 -2.80
C ALA A 54 -5.87 -4.36 -3.09
N LEU A 55 -6.44 -3.77 -2.03
CA LEU A 55 -7.48 -2.76 -2.16
C LEU A 55 -6.85 -1.36 -2.14
N PHE A 56 -7.27 -0.53 -3.09
CA PHE A 56 -6.89 0.87 -3.21
C PHE A 56 -8.13 1.76 -3.29
N THR A 57 -7.96 3.01 -2.92
CA THR A 57 -8.96 4.07 -3.07
C THR A 57 -8.50 5.07 -4.13
N ARG A 58 -9.44 5.65 -4.88
CA ARG A 58 -9.19 6.86 -5.65
C ARG A 58 -9.78 8.04 -4.91
N ARG A 59 -8.93 8.97 -4.51
CA ARG A 59 -9.36 10.19 -3.81
C ARG A 59 -10.27 11.03 -4.71
N SER A 60 -11.28 11.65 -4.12
CA SER A 60 -12.24 12.48 -4.82
C SER A 60 -11.57 13.70 -5.45
N GLN A 61 -12.18 14.25 -6.50
CA GLN A 61 -11.75 15.55 -7.04
C GLN A 61 -12.00 16.72 -6.06
N ASN A 62 -12.80 16.48 -5.02
CA ASN A 62 -13.22 17.49 -4.06
C ASN A 62 -12.25 17.67 -2.88
N VAL A 63 -11.29 16.77 -2.65
CA VAL A 63 -10.34 16.89 -1.54
C VAL A 63 -9.23 17.92 -1.82
N GLU A 64 -8.71 18.59 -0.78
CA GLU A 64 -7.71 19.67 -0.96
C GLU A 64 -6.37 19.21 -1.56
N HIS A 65 -5.97 17.96 -1.30
CA HIS A 65 -4.69 17.40 -1.72
C HIS A 65 -4.86 16.05 -2.43
N HIS A 66 -3.95 15.75 -3.37
CA HIS A 66 -3.85 14.44 -4.04
C HIS A 66 -5.12 14.01 -4.79
N LYS A 67 -5.81 14.98 -5.42
CA LYS A 67 -7.05 14.76 -6.17
C LYS A 67 -6.89 13.69 -7.25
N GLY A 68 -7.77 12.69 -7.23
CA GLY A 68 -7.76 11.60 -8.21
C GLY A 68 -6.59 10.62 -8.10
N GLU A 69 -5.70 10.77 -7.13
CA GLU A 69 -4.61 9.82 -6.92
C GLU A 69 -5.12 8.49 -6.37
N ILE A 70 -4.46 7.40 -6.79
CA ILE A 70 -4.69 6.07 -6.24
C ILE A 70 -3.82 5.89 -5.00
N SER A 71 -4.47 5.61 -3.87
CA SER A 71 -3.82 5.48 -2.57
C SER A 71 -4.28 4.23 -1.82
N PHE A 72 -3.45 3.80 -0.88
CA PHE A 72 -3.91 2.97 0.21
C PHE A 72 -4.68 3.83 1.22
N PRO A 73 -5.70 3.28 1.92
CA PRO A 73 -6.37 3.99 3.00
C PRO A 73 -5.38 4.43 4.08
N GLY A 74 -5.49 5.68 4.51
CA GLY A 74 -4.58 6.21 5.52
C GLY A 74 -4.54 7.73 5.56
N GLY A 75 -3.94 8.24 6.63
CA GLY A 75 -3.96 9.66 6.93
C GLY A 75 -3.03 10.05 8.05
N THR A 76 -3.24 11.24 8.61
CA THR A 76 -2.37 11.82 9.64
C THR A 76 -2.59 11.11 10.97
N ILE A 77 -1.52 10.89 11.73
CA ILE A 77 -1.65 10.38 13.10
C ILE A 77 -2.06 11.52 14.03
N GLU A 78 -3.17 11.36 14.74
CA GLU A 78 -3.69 12.38 15.66
C GLU A 78 -2.91 12.43 16.99
N PRO A 79 -2.95 13.57 17.72
CA PRO A 79 -2.30 13.67 19.03
C PRO A 79 -2.81 12.60 20.01
N GLY A 80 -1.88 11.78 20.53
CA GLY A 80 -2.20 10.68 21.46
C GLY A 80 -2.63 9.37 20.78
N GLU A 81 -2.73 9.35 19.46
CA GLU A 81 -3.08 8.17 18.67
C GLU A 81 -1.82 7.33 18.35
N SER A 82 -1.97 6.00 18.38
CA SER A 82 -0.92 5.12 17.88
C SER A 82 -0.96 5.06 16.35
N ALA A 83 0.17 4.84 15.69
CA ALA A 83 0.19 4.76 14.22
C ALA A 83 -0.74 3.65 13.66
N LEU A 84 -0.81 2.50 14.33
CA LEU A 84 -1.77 1.46 13.93
C LEU A 84 -3.21 1.92 14.16
N GLY A 85 -3.46 2.64 15.26
CA GLY A 85 -4.77 3.27 15.53
C GLY A 85 -5.20 4.18 14.40
N ALA A 86 -4.30 5.06 13.92
CA ALA A 86 -4.57 5.92 12.77
C ALA A 86 -4.91 5.11 11.51
N ALA A 87 -4.10 4.10 11.16
CA ALA A 87 -4.39 3.27 9.99
C ALA A 87 -5.73 2.52 10.09
N LEU A 88 -6.13 2.09 11.29
CA LEU A 88 -7.42 1.44 11.55
C LEU A 88 -8.60 2.41 11.51
N ARG A 89 -8.43 3.63 12.03
CA ARG A 89 -9.45 4.69 11.96
C ARG A 89 -9.68 5.10 10.50
N GLU A 90 -8.61 5.37 9.77
CA GLU A 90 -8.69 5.87 8.39
C GLU A 90 -9.32 4.83 7.44
N ILE A 91 -9.00 3.54 7.57
CA ILE A 91 -9.67 2.51 6.77
C ILE A 91 -11.17 2.37 7.14
N GLU A 92 -11.54 2.62 8.39
CA GLU A 92 -12.94 2.64 8.79
C GLU A 92 -13.68 3.87 8.25
N GLU A 93 -13.06 5.06 8.34
CA GLU A 93 -13.63 6.33 7.86
C GLU A 93 -13.74 6.39 6.33
N GLU A 94 -12.68 6.04 5.61
CA GLU A 94 -12.64 6.15 4.15
C GLU A 94 -13.46 5.07 3.46
N ILE A 95 -13.45 3.82 3.96
CA ILE A 95 -14.03 2.67 3.25
C ILE A 95 -15.05 1.84 4.06
N GLY A 96 -15.29 2.18 5.34
CA GLY A 96 -16.30 1.52 6.17
C GLY A 96 -15.90 0.14 6.69
N ILE A 97 -14.64 -0.29 6.48
CA ILE A 97 -14.18 -1.61 6.94
C ILE A 97 -13.84 -1.53 8.42
N GLN A 98 -14.58 -2.30 9.22
CA GLN A 98 -14.43 -2.35 10.66
C GLN A 98 -13.09 -2.99 11.04
N LYS A 99 -12.46 -2.46 12.09
CA LYS A 99 -11.19 -2.97 12.62
C LYS A 99 -11.19 -4.47 12.95
N ASP A 100 -12.32 -5.01 13.40
CA ASP A 100 -12.46 -6.42 13.80
C ASP A 100 -12.49 -7.36 12.58
N SER A 101 -12.68 -6.82 11.37
CA SER A 101 -12.60 -7.55 10.09
C SER A 101 -11.16 -7.64 9.56
N LEU A 102 -10.20 -7.02 10.23
CA LEU A 102 -8.80 -6.94 9.81
C LEU A 102 -7.92 -7.87 10.66
N ARG A 103 -7.08 -8.67 9.99
CA ARG A 103 -6.00 -9.42 10.66
C ARG A 103 -4.65 -8.82 10.30
N ILE A 104 -3.97 -8.23 11.28
CA ILE A 104 -2.67 -7.57 11.06
C ILE A 104 -1.57 -8.62 10.83
N LEU A 105 -0.99 -8.60 9.62
CA LEU A 105 0.04 -9.54 9.18
C LEU A 105 1.43 -9.05 9.57
N GLY A 106 1.69 -7.74 9.42
CA GLY A 106 2.96 -7.13 9.77
C GLY A 106 3.08 -5.68 9.29
N GLU A 107 4.31 -5.19 9.27
CA GLU A 107 4.65 -3.83 8.85
C GLU A 107 5.63 -3.85 7.68
N LEU A 108 5.53 -2.85 6.82
CA LEU A 108 6.48 -2.55 5.75
C LEU A 108 7.44 -1.45 6.18
N ASP A 109 8.47 -1.20 5.38
CA ASP A 109 9.40 -0.10 5.64
C ASP A 109 8.66 1.25 5.70
N GLU A 110 9.09 2.12 6.62
CA GLU A 110 8.58 3.49 6.63
C GLU A 110 8.95 4.20 5.32
N ILE A 111 8.04 5.04 4.83
CA ILE A 111 8.32 5.87 3.66
C ILE A 111 8.29 7.35 4.02
N MET A 112 9.22 8.10 3.45
CA MET A 112 9.13 9.56 3.38
C MET A 112 8.49 9.95 2.04
N THR A 113 7.39 10.70 2.09
CA THR A 113 6.76 11.28 0.90
C THR A 113 7.49 12.54 0.45
N MET A 114 7.27 12.95 -0.80
CA MET A 114 7.78 14.24 -1.30
C MET A 114 7.06 15.44 -0.66
N THR A 115 5.89 15.21 -0.07
CA THR A 115 5.08 16.21 0.65
C THR A 115 5.45 16.36 2.13
N GLY A 116 6.51 15.69 2.60
CA GLY A 116 7.03 15.87 3.96
C GLY A 116 6.34 15.01 5.03
N PHE A 117 5.72 13.89 4.63
CA PHE A 117 5.15 12.93 5.58
C PHE A 117 6.10 11.77 5.84
N ARG A 118 6.13 11.31 7.09
CA ARG A 118 6.69 10.02 7.50
C ARG A 118 5.53 9.04 7.69
N VAL A 119 5.45 8.04 6.83
CA VAL A 119 4.33 7.11 6.76
C VAL A 119 4.74 5.77 7.34
N ARG A 120 3.99 5.31 8.34
CA ARG A 120 4.05 3.93 8.85
C ARG A 120 3.07 3.05 8.08
N CYS A 121 3.54 1.90 7.62
CA CYS A 121 2.82 1.08 6.65
C CYS A 121 2.45 -0.28 7.27
N PHE A 122 1.17 -0.52 7.48
CA PHE A 122 0.66 -1.77 8.06
C PHE A 122 0.02 -2.63 6.98
N VAL A 123 0.21 -3.95 7.04
CA VAL A 123 -0.43 -4.90 6.13
C VAL A 123 -1.44 -5.73 6.91
N ALA A 124 -2.66 -5.82 6.39
CA ALA A 124 -3.72 -6.62 7.00
C ALA A 124 -4.42 -7.47 5.96
N SER A 125 -4.82 -8.69 6.32
CA SER A 125 -5.76 -9.47 5.52
C SER A 125 -7.20 -9.18 5.92
N ILE A 126 -8.09 -9.33 4.94
CA ILE A 126 -9.54 -9.21 5.07
C ILE A 126 -10.18 -10.43 4.41
N ASP A 127 -11.14 -11.04 5.09
CA ASP A 127 -11.95 -12.12 4.51
C ASP A 127 -12.93 -11.56 3.47
N TRP A 128 -13.09 -12.27 2.36
CA TRP A 128 -14.09 -11.95 1.33
C TRP A 128 -15.32 -12.85 1.48
N PRO A 129 -16.56 -12.32 1.37
CA PRO A 129 -16.91 -10.91 1.14
C PRO A 129 -16.81 -10.05 2.41
N VAL A 130 -16.50 -8.77 2.22
CA VAL A 130 -16.52 -7.74 3.28
C VAL A 130 -17.46 -6.62 2.88
N ALA A 131 -18.16 -6.05 3.86
CA ALA A 131 -18.97 -4.85 3.63
C ALA A 131 -18.05 -3.64 3.39
N ILE A 132 -18.19 -2.99 2.23
CA ILE A 132 -17.44 -1.79 1.86
C ILE A 132 -18.43 -0.65 1.70
N LYS A 133 -18.19 0.46 2.37
CA LYS A 133 -19.01 1.67 2.30
C LYS A 133 -18.10 2.89 2.19
N PRO A 134 -17.68 3.27 0.96
CA PRO A 134 -16.78 4.39 0.76
C PRO A 134 -17.40 5.71 1.20
N SER A 135 -16.61 6.57 1.84
CA SER A 135 -16.98 7.96 2.10
C SER A 135 -17.11 8.68 0.76
N ARG A 136 -18.33 9.15 0.44
CA ARG A 136 -18.59 9.84 -0.83
C ARG A 136 -17.92 11.21 -0.93
N GLU A 137 -17.51 11.78 0.20
CA GLU A 137 -16.83 13.07 0.24
C GLU A 137 -15.36 12.94 -0.14
N GLU A 138 -14.76 11.78 0.15
CA GLU A 138 -13.32 11.57 0.04
C GLU A 138 -12.93 10.57 -1.04
N ILE A 139 -13.78 9.60 -1.37
CA ILE A 139 -13.47 8.48 -2.26
C ILE A 139 -14.44 8.41 -3.44
N ASP A 140 -13.89 8.53 -4.66
CA ASP A 140 -14.67 8.39 -5.89
C ASP A 140 -14.77 6.92 -6.34
N GLU A 141 -13.73 6.12 -6.11
CA GLU A 141 -13.68 4.73 -6.60
C GLU A 141 -12.83 3.82 -5.70
N ILE A 142 -13.19 2.53 -5.67
CA ILE A 142 -12.42 1.47 -5.01
C ILE A 142 -11.89 0.53 -6.07
N TYR A 143 -10.60 0.22 -5.99
CA TYR A 143 -9.94 -0.77 -6.83
C TYR A 143 -9.53 -1.97 -6.00
N ILE A 144 -9.83 -3.18 -6.47
CA ILE A 144 -9.33 -4.43 -5.88
C ILE A 144 -8.55 -5.15 -6.97
N LEU A 145 -7.22 -5.04 -6.92
CA LEU A 145 -6.33 -5.45 -8.00
C LEU A 145 -5.44 -6.62 -7.56
N PRO A 146 -5.32 -7.70 -8.35
CA PRO A 146 -4.44 -8.82 -8.04
C PRO A 146 -2.98 -8.38 -7.89
N LEU A 147 -2.29 -8.83 -6.84
CA LEU A 147 -0.86 -8.55 -6.65
C LEU A 147 -0.02 -9.07 -7.82
N SER A 148 -0.44 -10.17 -8.43
CA SER A 148 0.21 -10.78 -9.61
C SER A 148 0.24 -9.84 -10.83
N LYS A 149 -0.72 -8.91 -10.98
CA LYS A 149 -0.69 -7.91 -12.07
C LYS A 149 0.53 -7.00 -11.95
N PHE A 150 0.90 -6.61 -10.72
CA PHE A 150 1.99 -5.69 -10.44
C PHE A 150 3.39 -6.28 -10.64
N LEU A 151 3.48 -7.57 -11.02
CA LEU A 151 4.74 -8.21 -11.36
C LEU A 151 5.08 -8.09 -12.85
N ASN A 152 4.16 -7.64 -13.70
CA ASN A 152 4.46 -7.42 -15.12
C ASN A 152 5.49 -6.26 -15.25
N PRO A 153 6.69 -6.50 -15.79
CA PRO A 153 7.71 -5.46 -15.93
C PRO A 153 7.27 -4.36 -16.91
N GLU A 154 6.36 -4.63 -17.84
CA GLU A 154 5.90 -3.63 -18.82
C GLU A 154 5.10 -2.49 -18.17
N ILE A 155 4.48 -2.75 -17.01
CA ILE A 155 3.69 -1.73 -16.30
C ILE A 155 4.52 -1.00 -15.24
N PHE A 156 5.67 -1.54 -14.84
CA PHE A 156 6.54 -0.94 -13.84
C PHE A 156 7.52 0.04 -14.48
N HIS A 157 7.55 1.27 -13.99
CA HIS A 157 8.49 2.29 -14.45
C HIS A 157 9.08 3.06 -13.28
N THR A 158 10.33 3.49 -13.46
CA THR A 158 11.01 4.39 -12.54
C THR A 158 11.39 5.67 -13.28
N ASN A 159 10.99 6.82 -12.73
CA ASN A 159 11.50 8.12 -13.14
C ASN A 159 12.40 8.68 -12.05
N ILE A 160 13.50 9.34 -12.43
CA ILE A 160 14.37 10.04 -11.48
C ILE A 160 13.95 11.50 -11.43
N TRP A 161 13.51 11.95 -10.25
CA TRP A 161 13.17 13.35 -9.98
C TRP A 161 14.24 13.98 -9.11
N LYS A 162 14.34 15.32 -9.09
CA LYS A 162 15.26 16.01 -8.19
C LYS A 162 14.53 16.54 -6.96
N ARG A 163 15.04 16.24 -5.77
CA ARG A 163 14.60 16.83 -4.50
C ARG A 163 15.83 17.35 -3.76
N ASN A 164 15.85 18.65 -3.42
CA ASN A 164 16.99 19.30 -2.77
C ASN A 164 18.34 19.10 -3.51
N GLY A 165 18.30 18.94 -4.84
CA GLY A 165 19.48 18.67 -5.66
C GLY A 165 19.89 17.20 -5.76
N GLU A 166 19.25 16.30 -5.01
CA GLU A 166 19.50 14.86 -5.05
C GLU A 166 18.50 14.12 -5.93
N ASP A 167 18.98 13.03 -6.55
CA ASP A 167 18.17 12.15 -7.36
C ASP A 167 17.25 11.29 -6.46
N TYR A 168 15.95 11.37 -6.72
CA TYR A 168 14.90 10.67 -6.00
C TYR A 168 14.10 9.78 -6.97
N PRO A 169 14.15 8.45 -6.84
CA PRO A 169 13.37 7.57 -7.70
C PRO A 169 11.88 7.65 -7.37
N VAL A 170 11.06 7.88 -8.38
CA VAL A 170 9.60 7.86 -8.34
C VAL A 170 9.11 6.66 -9.14
N TYR A 171 8.36 5.79 -8.47
CA TYR A 171 7.87 4.53 -9.05
C TYR A 171 6.46 4.70 -9.61
N PHE A 172 6.16 3.95 -10.66
CA PHE A 172 4.87 3.93 -11.34
C PHE A 172 4.50 2.49 -11.70
N PHE A 173 3.25 2.13 -11.49
CA PHE A 173 2.58 0.98 -12.08
C PHE A 173 1.44 1.49 -12.96
N LYS A 174 1.58 1.37 -14.28
CA LYS A 174 0.60 1.86 -15.26
C LYS A 174 -0.30 0.71 -15.72
N LEU A 175 -1.49 0.61 -15.11
CA LEU A 175 -2.51 -0.34 -15.52
C LEU A 175 -3.45 0.31 -16.54
N ASP A 176 -4.18 -0.49 -17.30
CA ASP A 176 -5.18 -0.01 -18.26
C ASP A 176 -6.27 0.83 -17.56
N GLU A 177 -6.64 0.44 -16.34
CA GLU A 177 -7.70 1.05 -15.55
C GLU A 177 -7.25 2.23 -14.67
N CYS A 178 -5.97 2.28 -14.26
CA CYS A 178 -5.46 3.33 -13.36
C CYS A 178 -3.92 3.38 -13.32
N VAL A 179 -3.38 4.45 -12.72
CA VAL A 179 -1.94 4.58 -12.48
C VAL A 179 -1.70 4.66 -10.97
N VAL A 180 -0.94 3.68 -10.44
CA VAL A 180 -0.45 3.70 -9.05
C VAL A 180 0.96 4.25 -9.08
N TRP A 181 1.22 5.35 -8.36
CA TRP A 181 2.52 6.02 -8.44
C TRP A 181 2.96 6.63 -7.10
N GLY A 182 4.18 7.16 -7.06
CA GLY A 182 4.69 7.90 -5.92
C GLY A 182 4.76 7.07 -4.64
N ALA A 183 4.22 7.60 -3.54
CA ALA A 183 4.22 6.96 -2.23
C ALA A 183 3.53 5.58 -2.26
N THR A 184 2.35 5.50 -2.89
CA THR A 184 1.59 4.24 -3.00
C THR A 184 2.37 3.18 -3.77
N ALA A 185 2.99 3.54 -4.91
CA ALA A 185 3.82 2.62 -5.68
C ALA A 185 5.06 2.17 -4.90
N LYS A 186 5.66 3.06 -4.11
CA LYS A 186 6.81 2.71 -3.25
C LYS A 186 6.44 1.68 -2.18
N ILE A 187 5.28 1.85 -1.53
CA ILE A 187 4.75 0.89 -0.55
C ILE A 187 4.46 -0.45 -1.23
N LEU A 188 3.77 -0.42 -2.38
CA LEU A 188 3.43 -1.63 -3.12
C LEU A 188 4.68 -2.38 -3.59
N LYS A 189 5.69 -1.67 -4.11
CA LYS A 189 6.99 -2.25 -4.45
C LYS A 189 7.62 -2.92 -3.23
N ASN A 190 7.65 -2.27 -2.08
CA ASN A 190 8.20 -2.84 -0.85
C ASN A 190 7.47 -4.12 -0.42
N LEU A 191 6.14 -4.15 -0.53
CA LEU A 191 5.35 -5.36 -0.29
C LEU A 191 5.78 -6.49 -1.23
N LEU A 192 5.76 -6.25 -2.55
CA LEU A 192 6.08 -7.29 -3.54
C LEU A 192 7.50 -7.83 -3.36
N GLU A 193 8.47 -6.96 -3.10
CA GLU A 193 9.87 -7.35 -2.84
C GLU A 193 10.02 -8.17 -1.56
N ARG A 194 9.30 -7.80 -0.49
CA ARG A 194 9.24 -8.60 0.75
C ARG A 194 8.68 -9.98 0.48
N LEU A 195 7.56 -10.08 -0.24
CA LEU A 195 6.86 -11.33 -0.51
C LEU A 195 7.63 -12.27 -1.43
N LEU A 196 8.38 -11.72 -2.40
CA LEU A 196 9.14 -12.51 -3.37
C LEU A 196 10.60 -12.75 -2.95
N GLY A 197 11.13 -11.98 -1.99
CA GLY A 197 12.54 -12.04 -1.62
C GLY A 197 13.48 -11.56 -2.72
N ILE A 198 13.01 -10.68 -3.61
CA ILE A 198 13.78 -10.12 -4.74
C ILE A 198 13.71 -8.59 -4.73
N SER A 199 14.51 -7.94 -5.58
CA SER A 199 14.31 -6.53 -5.95
C SER A 199 13.54 -6.47 -7.27
N LEU A 200 12.48 -5.66 -7.32
CA LEU A 200 11.85 -5.27 -8.57
C LEU A 200 12.74 -4.24 -9.26
N ALA A 201 12.99 -4.44 -10.56
CA ALA A 201 13.84 -3.63 -11.42
C ALA A 201 13.05 -3.15 -12.64
#